data_AF-A0A969EM79-F1
#
_entry.id   AF-A0A969EM79-F1
#
_cell.length_a   1.000
_cell.length_b   1.000
_cell.length_c   1.000
_cell.angle_alpha   90.00
_cell.angle_beta   90.00
_cell.angle_gamma   90.00
#
_symmetry.space_group_name_H-M   'P 1'
#
loop_
_entity.id
_entity.type
_entity.pdbx_description
1 polymer ?
#
loop_
_entity_poly.entity_id
_entity_poly.type
_entity_poly.pdbx_seq_one_letter_code
_entity_poly.pdbx_strand_id
1 'polypeptide(L)'
;VNSELAVPVKSTGGLLGILNIDDIHPNAFDETDVRLMTTIADQLAIALENARAYESLQRSMSETHQRAEELAVLFKVSQAIADAPLNLEEIGLIIVRQFDGGVMGLRNAPFHCWNPMGNHCLPL
;
A
#
# COMPACT_ATOMS: atom_id res chain seq x y z
N VAL A 1 42.01 -10.94 4.70
CA VAL A 1 41.81 -10.01 5.83
C VAL A 1 42.92 -10.24 6.82
N ASN A 2 43.77 -9.23 7.04
CA ASN A 2 44.83 -9.27 8.05
C ASN A 2 44.59 -8.25 9.18
N SER A 3 43.61 -7.35 9.02
CA SER A 3 43.08 -6.46 10.05
C SER A 3 41.61 -6.19 9.78
N GLU A 4 40.80 -6.01 10.82
CA GLU A 4 39.35 -5.78 10.73
C GLU A 4 38.91 -4.83 11.84
N LEU A 5 38.00 -3.91 11.51
CA LEU A 5 37.32 -3.01 12.44
C LEU A 5 35.81 -3.15 12.23
N ALA A 6 35.14 -3.72 13.23
CA ALA A 6 33.71 -3.87 13.27
C ALA A 6 33.12 -2.99 14.38
N VAL A 7 32.22 -2.08 14.02
CA VAL A 7 31.49 -1.24 14.98
C VAL A 7 29.98 -1.50 14.85
N PRO A 8 29.24 -1.53 15.95
CA PRO A 8 27.81 -1.82 15.88
C PRO A 8 27.02 -0.57 15.45
N VAL A 9 26.06 -0.75 14.55
CA VAL A 9 25.06 0.25 14.22
C VAL A 9 23.86 0.02 15.14
N LYS A 10 23.69 0.87 16.15
CA LYS A 10 22.66 0.72 17.20
C LYS A 10 21.80 1.95 17.25
N SER A 11 20.53 1.73 17.57
CA SER A 11 19.61 2.78 17.91
C SER A 11 18.94 2.53 19.25
N THR A 12 18.03 3.42 19.66
CA THR A 12 17.25 3.23 20.89
C THR A 12 16.41 1.95 20.86
N GLY A 13 15.98 1.51 19.67
CA GLY A 13 15.24 0.27 19.46
C GLY A 13 16.09 -1.01 19.43
N GLY A 14 17.42 -0.90 19.52
CA GLY A 14 18.34 -2.04 19.58
C GLY A 14 19.39 -2.07 18.48
N LEU A 15 19.97 -3.25 18.25
CA LEU A 15 21.00 -3.44 17.22
C LEU A 15 20.35 -3.45 15.83
N LEU A 16 20.77 -2.52 14.97
CA LEU A 16 20.31 -2.42 13.60
C LEU A 16 21.23 -3.18 12.63
N GLY A 17 22.53 -3.29 12.95
CA GLY A 17 23.51 -4.01 12.15
C GLY A 17 24.95 -3.82 12.64
N ILE A 18 25.90 -4.21 11.80
CA ILE A 18 27.35 -4.05 12.05
C ILE A 18 27.94 -3.35 10.83
N LEU A 19 28.70 -2.26 11.06
CA LEU A 19 29.55 -1.64 10.06
C LEU A 19 30.93 -2.29 10.16
N ASN A 20 31.34 -2.98 9.09
CA ASN A 20 32.57 -3.73 9.03
C ASN A 20 33.52 -3.17 7.97
N ILE A 21 34.78 -3.01 8.33
CA ILE A 21 35.85 -2.59 7.42
C ILE A 21 37.03 -3.52 7.62
N ASP A 22 37.58 -4.02 6.52
CA ASP A 22 38.73 -4.91 6.50
C ASP A 22 39.92 -4.29 5.77
N ASP A 23 41.13 -4.75 6.13
CA ASP A 23 42.36 -4.40 5.42
C ASP A 23 43.25 -5.65 5.24
N ILE A 24 44.09 -5.60 4.21
CA ILE A 24 45.10 -6.62 3.90
C ILE A 24 46.40 -6.40 4.67
N HIS A 25 46.61 -5.23 5.27
CA HIS A 25 47.75 -4.93 6.12
C HIS A 25 47.41 -5.24 7.59
N PRO A 26 48.32 -5.86 8.37
CA PRO A 26 48.12 -6.04 9.79
C PRO A 26 48.19 -4.70 10.54
N ASN A 27 47.41 -4.58 11.62
CA ASN A 27 47.35 -3.37 12.46
C ASN A 27 46.99 -2.09 11.67
N ALA A 28 46.05 -2.20 10.74
CA ALA A 28 45.67 -1.09 9.86
C ALA A 28 44.82 -0.01 10.56
N PHE A 29 44.19 -0.35 11.69
CA PHE A 29 43.26 0.54 12.38
C PHE A 29 43.80 0.97 13.74
N ASP A 30 43.65 2.25 14.06
CA ASP A 30 43.96 2.83 15.35
C ASP A 30 42.70 3.32 16.10
N GLU A 31 42.86 3.91 17.28
CA GLU A 31 41.72 4.42 18.05
C GLU A 31 40.98 5.59 17.38
N THR A 32 41.65 6.34 16.51
CA THR A 32 41.03 7.41 15.73
C THR A 32 40.08 6.83 14.70
N ASP A 33 40.47 5.74 14.04
CA ASP A 33 39.60 5.00 13.14
C ASP A 33 38.37 4.45 13.88
N VAL A 34 38.57 3.88 15.07
CA VAL A 34 37.46 3.40 15.92
C VAL A 34 36.47 4.52 16.24
N ARG A 35 36.97 5.70 16.66
CA ARG A 35 36.11 6.86 16.98
C ARG A 35 35.35 7.37 15.76
N LEU A 36 36.04 7.47 14.62
CA LEU A 36 35.43 7.91 13.37
C LEU A 36 34.33 6.94 12.93
N MET A 37 34.63 5.63 12.91
CA MET A 37 33.67 4.61 12.50
C MET A 37 32.49 4.50 13.45
N THR A 38 32.71 4.68 14.75
CA THR A 38 31.60 4.76 15.73
C THR A 38 30.69 5.93 15.43
N THR A 39 31.25 7.12 15.14
CA THR A 39 30.46 8.31 14.78
C THR A 39 29.66 8.09 13.49
N ILE A 40 30.25 7.44 12.49
CA ILE A 40 29.56 7.09 11.24
C ILE A 40 28.44 6.07 11.51
N ALA A 41 28.69 5.06 12.35
CA ALA A 41 27.69 4.08 12.74
C ALA A 41 26.49 4.71 13.46
N ASP A 42 26.72 5.70 14.33
CA ASP A 42 25.65 6.46 14.99
C ASP A 42 24.79 7.24 13.97
N GLN A 43 25.42 7.88 12.98
CA GLN A 43 24.68 8.58 11.91
C GLN A 43 23.91 7.62 11.01
N LEU A 44 24.47 6.46 10.70
CA LEU A 44 23.79 5.40 9.96
C LEU A 44 22.56 4.89 10.71
N ALA A 45 22.65 4.76 12.04
CA ALA A 45 21.52 4.35 12.84
C ALA A 45 20.34 5.33 12.72
N ILE A 46 20.60 6.63 12.81
CA ILE A 46 19.59 7.68 12.64
C ILE A 46 18.96 7.61 11.23
N ALA A 47 19.78 7.47 10.19
CA ALA A 47 19.30 7.40 8.82
C ALA A 47 18.41 6.16 8.59
N LEU A 48 18.79 5.00 9.14
CA LEU A 48 18.01 3.76 9.03
C LEU A 48 16.68 3.84 9.79
N GLU A 49 16.66 4.48 10.96
CA GLU A 49 15.40 4.72 11.68
C GLU A 49 14.46 5.63 10.90
N ASN A 50 15.00 6.72 10.33
CA ASN A 50 14.23 7.63 9.49
C ASN A 50 13.66 6.94 8.25
N ALA A 51 14.46 6.09 7.59
CA ALA A 51 14.00 5.33 6.43
C ALA A 51 12.85 4.38 6.80
N ARG A 52 12.98 3.62 7.89
CA ARG A 52 11.93 2.71 8.37
C ARG A 52 10.65 3.46 8.77
N ALA A 53 10.79 4.58 9.47
CA ALA A 53 9.65 5.41 9.86
C ALA A 53 8.92 5.97 8.61
N TYR A 54 9.70 6.42 7.62
CA TYR A 54 9.16 6.94 6.38
C TYR A 54 8.44 5.87 5.55
N GLU A 55 9.00 4.67 5.43
CA GLU A 55 8.35 3.52 4.76
C GLU A 55 7.03 3.15 5.44
N SER A 56 6.99 3.12 6.78
CA SER A 56 5.76 2.87 7.53
C SER A 56 4.70 3.94 7.26
N LEU A 57 5.10 5.21 7.23
CA LEU A 57 4.18 6.32 6.93
C LEU A 57 3.60 6.19 5.52
N GLN A 58 4.45 5.93 4.52
CA GLN A 58 4.00 5.73 3.14
C GLN A 58 3.01 4.58 3.02
N ARG A 59 3.27 3.46 3.71
CA ARG A 59 2.36 2.32 3.73
C ARG A 59 1.00 2.69 4.31
N SER A 60 0.95 3.35 5.47
CA SER A 60 -0.31 3.79 6.09
C SER A 60 -1.07 4.79 5.22
N MET A 61 -0.37 5.70 4.53
CA MET A 61 -0.99 6.61 3.57
C MET A 61 -1.62 5.87 2.40
N SER A 62 -0.91 4.89 1.81
CA SER A 62 -1.43 4.08 0.71
C SER A 62 -2.69 3.32 1.11
N GLU A 63 -2.68 2.69 2.30
CA GLU A 63 -3.85 1.95 2.82
C GLU A 63 -5.05 2.88 3.07
N THR A 64 -4.80 4.08 3.60
CA THR A 64 -5.84 5.09 3.84
C THR A 64 -6.42 5.61 2.53
N HIS A 65 -5.57 5.86 1.54
CA HIS A 65 -5.99 6.32 0.22
C HIS A 65 -6.88 5.28 -0.47
N GLN A 66 -6.48 4.02 -0.47
CA GLN A 66 -7.27 2.93 -1.03
C GLN A 66 -8.66 2.83 -0.38
N ARG A 67 -8.75 2.92 0.95
CA ARG A 67 -10.04 2.92 1.65
C ARG A 67 -10.90 4.12 1.28
N ALA A 68 -10.30 5.30 1.11
CA ALA A 68 -11.02 6.49 0.68
C ALA A 68 -11.59 6.33 -0.75
N GLU A 69 -10.84 5.70 -1.65
CA GLU A 69 -11.32 5.37 -3.01
C GLU A 69 -12.48 4.38 -2.97
N GLU A 70 -12.38 3.31 -2.19
CA GLU A 70 -13.46 2.32 -2.00
C GLU A 70 -14.74 2.99 -1.48
N LEU A 71 -14.62 3.85 -0.46
CA LEU A 71 -15.75 4.61 0.08
C LEU A 71 -16.32 5.60 -0.94
N ALA A 72 -15.48 6.24 -1.76
CA ALA A 72 -15.93 7.14 -2.80
C ALA A 72 -16.73 6.42 -3.89
N VAL A 73 -16.35 5.19 -4.24
CA VAL A 73 -17.14 4.33 -5.16
C VAL A 73 -18.48 3.98 -4.52
N LEU A 74 -18.49 3.51 -3.27
CA LEU A 74 -19.73 3.18 -2.55
C LEU A 74 -20.67 4.38 -2.46
N PHE A 75 -20.15 5.56 -2.14
CA PHE A 75 -20.93 6.79 -2.05
C PHE A 75 -21.54 7.20 -3.39
N LYS A 76 -20.79 7.06 -4.50
CA LYS A 76 -21.34 7.30 -5.84
C LYS A 76 -22.49 6.35 -6.17
N VAL A 77 -22.37 5.07 -5.81
CA VAL A 77 -23.45 4.09 -6.01
C VAL A 77 -24.68 4.43 -5.17
N SER A 78 -24.49 4.75 -3.89
CA SER A 78 -25.62 5.09 -3.01
C SER A 78 -26.33 6.36 -3.47
N GLN A 79 -25.59 7.37 -3.92
CA GLN A 79 -26.15 8.59 -4.49
C GLN A 79 -26.97 8.29 -5.76
N ALA A 80 -26.43 7.48 -6.68
CA ALA A 80 -27.16 7.11 -7.90
C ALA A 80 -28.47 6.36 -7.61
N ILE A 81 -28.52 5.56 -6.55
CA ILE A 81 -29.75 4.90 -6.09
C ILE A 81 -30.72 5.92 -5.46
N ALA A 82 -30.21 6.86 -4.67
CA ALA A 82 -31.03 7.86 -3.99
C ALA A 82 -31.63 8.90 -4.95
N ASP A 83 -30.89 9.27 -6.00
CA ASP A 83 -31.31 10.24 -7.01
C ASP A 83 -32.19 9.60 -8.11
N ALA A 84 -32.29 8.27 -8.15
CA ALA A 84 -33.20 7.58 -9.07
C ALA A 84 -34.66 7.84 -8.67
N PRO A 85 -35.54 8.24 -9.59
CA PRO A 85 -36.98 8.17 -9.36
C PRO A 85 -37.30 6.71 -9.06
N LEU A 86 -37.77 6.39 -7.85
CA LEU A 86 -37.92 5.02 -7.34
C LEU A 86 -38.96 4.21 -8.12
N ASN A 87 -38.64 3.79 -9.34
CA ASN A 87 -39.26 2.69 -10.06
C ASN A 87 -38.21 1.60 -10.31
N LEU A 88 -38.64 0.34 -10.22
CA LEU A 88 -37.77 -0.83 -10.25
C LEU A 88 -37.05 -1.00 -11.61
N GLU A 89 -37.59 -0.39 -12.67
CA GLU A 89 -37.04 -0.44 -14.04
C GLU A 89 -35.83 0.48 -14.23
N GLU A 90 -35.83 1.70 -13.68
CA GLU A 90 -34.72 2.65 -13.82
C GLU A 90 -33.48 2.22 -13.04
N ILE A 91 -33.65 1.60 -11.85
CA ILE A 91 -32.52 1.07 -11.07
C ILE A 91 -31.81 -0.06 -11.83
N GLY A 92 -32.56 -0.94 -12.51
CA GLY A 92 -31.99 -2.01 -13.34
C GLY A 92 -31.12 -1.47 -14.48
N LEU A 93 -31.57 -0.40 -15.14
CA LEU A 93 -30.84 0.25 -16.24
C LEU A 93 -29.56 0.97 -15.78
N ILE A 94 -29.57 1.59 -14.59
CA ILE A 94 -28.38 2.26 -14.03
C ILE A 94 -27.29 1.24 -13.70
N ILE A 95 -27.65 0.12 -13.07
CA ILE A 95 -26.71 -0.96 -12.73
C ILE A 95 -26.04 -1.51 -14.01
N VAL A 96 -26.83 -1.86 -15.03
CA VAL A 96 -26.30 -2.41 -16.30
C VAL A 96 -25.35 -1.43 -17.01
N ARG A 97 -25.72 -0.14 -17.12
CA ARG A 97 -24.86 0.88 -17.75
C ARG A 97 -23.55 1.10 -16.99
N GLN A 98 -23.57 1.01 -15.67
CA GLN A 98 -22.36 1.18 -14.86
C GLN A 98 -21.39 -0.02 -15.01
N PHE A 99 -21.92 -1.22 -15.28
CA PHE A 99 -21.12 -2.43 -15.51
C PHE A 99 -20.59 -2.56 -16.95
N ASP A 100 -21.28 -2.02 -17.95
CA ASP A 100 -20.85 -2.00 -19.37
C ASP A 100 -19.63 -1.11 -19.65
N GLY A 101 -19.12 -0.40 -18.64
CA GLY A 101 -18.10 0.64 -18.80
C GLY A 101 -16.70 0.38 -18.27
N GLY A 102 -16.43 -0.67 -17.47
CA GLY A 102 -15.04 -0.80 -16.99
C GLY A 102 -14.62 -1.79 -15.90
N VAL A 103 -15.44 -2.73 -15.43
CA VAL A 103 -14.99 -3.64 -14.35
C VAL A 103 -14.89 -5.12 -14.77
N MET A 104 -15.62 -5.58 -15.78
CA MET A 104 -15.64 -7.01 -16.15
C MET A 104 -15.66 -7.35 -17.65
N GLY A 105 -15.68 -6.38 -18.56
CA GLY A 105 -15.59 -6.64 -20.01
C GLY A 105 -16.74 -7.47 -20.62
N LEU A 106 -17.85 -7.61 -19.90
CA LEU A 106 -19.06 -8.25 -20.43
C LEU A 106 -19.66 -7.32 -21.48
N ARG A 107 -19.85 -7.82 -22.70
CA ARG A 107 -20.65 -7.14 -23.73
C ARG A 107 -21.97 -7.87 -23.85
N ASN A 108 -23.08 -7.14 -23.76
CA ASN A 108 -24.40 -7.59 -24.15
C ASN A 108 -24.99 -8.72 -23.28
N ALA A 109 -24.92 -8.59 -21.95
CA ALA A 109 -25.58 -9.52 -21.03
C ALA A 109 -27.04 -9.08 -20.77
N PRO A 110 -28.06 -9.79 -21.28
CA PRO A 110 -29.46 -9.44 -21.02
C PRO A 110 -29.79 -9.66 -19.54
N PHE A 111 -30.41 -8.67 -18.92
CA PHE A 111 -30.86 -8.75 -17.53
C PHE A 111 -32.22 -9.46 -17.49
N HIS A 112 -32.28 -10.67 -16.93
CA HIS A 112 -33.54 -11.38 -16.70
C HIS A 112 -33.96 -11.23 -15.24
N CYS A 113 -34.99 -10.43 -14.98
CA CYS A 113 -35.63 -10.39 -13.67
C CYS A 113 -36.67 -11.52 -13.56
N TRP A 114 -36.64 -12.25 -12.44
CA TRP A 114 -37.62 -13.28 -12.11
C TRP A 114 -38.45 -12.82 -10.91
N ASN A 115 -39.78 -12.85 -11.05
CA ASN A 115 -40.75 -12.51 -10.02
C ASN A 115 -41.20 -13.81 -9.30
N PRO A 116 -41.34 -13.83 -7.95
CA PRO A 116 -41.87 -14.97 -7.19
C PRO A 116 -43.28 -15.47 -7.58
N MET A 117 -44.02 -14.76 -8.43
CA MET A 117 -45.31 -15.15 -9.02
C MET A 117 -45.21 -15.83 -10.39
N GLY A 118 -43.99 -16.07 -10.92
CA GLY A 118 -43.78 -16.98 -12.05
C GLY A 118 -44.02 -16.43 -13.47
N ASN A 119 -44.23 -15.14 -13.67
CA ASN A 119 -44.27 -14.55 -15.02
C ASN A 119 -42.94 -13.86 -15.37
N HIS A 120 -42.36 -14.24 -16.51
CA HIS A 120 -41.20 -13.60 -17.12
C HIS A 120 -41.58 -12.20 -17.63
N CYS A 121 -40.82 -11.16 -17.25
CA CYS A 121 -40.84 -9.91 -18.00
C CYS A 121 -40.03 -10.07 -19.29
N LEU A 122 -40.65 -9.71 -20.42
CA LEU A 122 -40.14 -9.78 -21.78
C LEU A 122 -38.84 -8.96 -21.97
N PRO A 123 -38.05 -9.27 -23.02
CA PRO A 123 -36.71 -8.70 -23.19
C PRO A 123 -36.78 -7.25 -23.67
N LEU A 124 -35.80 -6.46 -23.25
CA LEU A 124 -35.25 -5.37 -24.06
C LEU A 124 -33.97 -5.88 -24.73
#